data_AF-A0A519P242-F1
#
_entry.id   AF-A0A519P242-F1
#
_cell.length_a   1.000
_cell.length_b   1.000
_cell.length_c   1.000
_cell.angle_alpha   90.00
_cell.angle_beta   90.00
_cell.angle_gamma   90.00
#
_symmetry.space_group_name_H-M   'P 1'
#
loop_
_entity.id
_entity.type
_entity.pdbx_description
1 polymer ?
#
loop_
_entity_poly.entity_id
_entity_poly.type
_entity_poly.pdbx_seq_one_letter_code
_entity_poly.pdbx_strand_id
1 'polypeptide(L)'
;HRFGATLKTDLAARGDHLLMMSATPIPRTLQSAMVGVQDVSVIASPPARRRPIRTFLTAFDEASVRTVLLREKGRGGQSFVVVPRIEDLEPLSERLARLVPELSVAVAHGKLSAEALEAVMTDFAEGRGDVLLTTNIIENGLDVPRANTLLVWRPDRFGLAQLHQLRGRVGRGRRQGFAYLLSDPEAPLAETTRTRLQTLEALDRLGAGFAISARDLDLRGGGDLVGDEQAGHIHLIGASLYQSVLARALRAARGEAAADPRPPVVNFGTTGRIPPDYVPDAAVRLSLYARLLQMTAVEAIDALQEEIEDRFGPLPEAAETLLSTHRLTALAASAGVTEISCGPKATAFRFDAERAKRLSAHLSASPDRRWSQERLIVETAADEP
;
A
#
# COMPACT_ATOMS: atom_id res chain seq x y z
N HIS A 1 16.69 5.97 -3.00
CA HIS A 1 16.79 5.03 -1.86
C HIS A 1 18.24 4.77 -1.40
N ARG A 2 19.27 5.04 -2.22
CA ARG A 2 20.68 4.77 -1.87
C ARG A 2 21.44 5.93 -1.23
N PHE A 3 20.87 7.13 -1.26
CA PHE A 3 21.39 8.28 -0.52
C PHE A 3 20.89 8.22 0.93
N GLY A 4 21.83 8.29 1.87
CA GLY A 4 21.54 8.41 3.31
C GLY A 4 20.84 9.73 3.65
N ALA A 5 20.27 9.82 4.85
CA ALA A 5 19.50 10.99 5.29
C ALA A 5 20.36 12.26 5.31
N THR A 6 21.56 12.19 5.91
CA THR A 6 22.53 13.30 5.99
C THR A 6 22.88 13.87 4.62
N LEU A 7 23.24 12.99 3.67
CA LEU A 7 23.60 13.38 2.31
C LEU A 7 22.45 14.09 1.57
N LYS A 8 21.19 13.71 1.85
CA LYS A 8 20.03 14.40 1.30
C LYS A 8 19.83 15.78 1.93
N THR A 9 20.04 15.91 3.23
CA THR A 9 19.94 17.20 3.95
C THR A 9 21.00 18.18 3.44
N ASP A 10 22.24 17.70 3.26
CA ASP A 10 23.33 18.51 2.73
C ASP A 10 23.07 18.98 1.29
N LEU A 11 22.44 18.14 0.47
CA LEU A 11 22.03 18.51 -0.89
C LEU A 11 20.86 19.49 -0.89
N ALA A 12 19.90 19.32 0.02
CA ALA A 12 18.77 20.22 0.17
C ALA A 12 19.20 21.62 0.61
N ALA A 13 20.25 21.74 1.42
CA ALA A 13 20.78 23.01 1.90
C ALA A 13 21.51 23.85 0.82
N ARG A 14 21.75 23.29 -0.37
CA ARG A 14 22.53 23.95 -1.44
C ARG A 14 21.69 24.71 -2.46
N GLY A 15 20.37 24.67 -2.39
CA GLY A 15 19.52 25.39 -3.35
C GLY A 15 18.09 25.59 -2.86
N ASP A 16 17.42 26.57 -3.46
CA ASP A 16 16.06 26.99 -3.07
C ASP A 16 14.97 25.98 -3.49
N HIS A 17 15.27 25.11 -4.46
CA HIS A 17 14.35 24.12 -5.01
C HIS A 17 15.01 22.73 -5.10
N LEU A 18 14.30 21.70 -4.63
CA LEU A 18 14.78 20.32 -4.61
C LEU A 18 13.83 19.40 -5.38
N LEU A 19 14.35 18.71 -6.40
CA LEU A 19 13.63 17.64 -7.11
C LEU A 19 14.24 16.28 -6.76
N MET A 20 13.47 15.43 -6.08
CA MET A 20 13.86 14.04 -5.81
C MET A 20 13.07 13.06 -6.66
N MET A 21 13.76 12.23 -7.44
CA MET A 21 13.15 11.16 -8.25
C MET A 21 13.50 9.79 -7.68
N SER A 22 12.50 8.91 -7.50
CA SER A 22 12.72 7.53 -7.05
C SER A 22 11.68 6.60 -7.65
N ALA A 23 12.13 5.44 -8.15
CA ALA A 23 11.24 4.38 -8.62
C ALA A 23 10.50 3.65 -7.48
N THR A 24 11.08 3.66 -6.28
CA THR A 24 10.50 3.17 -5.02
C THR A 24 10.89 4.16 -3.92
N PRO A 25 10.00 5.05 -3.47
CA PRO A 25 10.32 5.99 -2.39
C PRO A 25 10.69 5.22 -1.11
N ILE A 26 11.62 5.75 -0.33
CA ILE A 26 11.99 5.19 0.98
C ILE A 26 10.79 5.37 1.91
N PRO A 27 10.44 4.40 2.78
CA PRO A 27 9.31 4.49 3.70
C PRO A 27 9.18 5.85 4.41
N ARG A 28 10.26 6.40 4.99
CA ARG A 28 10.26 7.73 5.63
C ARG A 28 9.98 8.89 4.67
N THR A 29 10.54 8.86 3.47
CA THR A 29 10.28 9.90 2.44
C THR A 29 8.84 9.81 1.92
N LEU A 30 8.32 8.59 1.76
CA LEU A 30 6.92 8.36 1.42
C LEU A 30 6.00 8.86 2.55
N GLN A 31 6.36 8.62 3.80
CA GLN A 31 5.62 9.10 4.96
C GLN A 31 5.57 10.64 5.01
N SER A 32 6.70 11.34 4.82
CA SER A 32 6.72 12.82 4.76
C SER A 32 5.88 13.39 3.61
N ALA A 33 5.89 12.70 2.46
CA ALA A 33 5.06 13.01 1.31
C ALA A 33 3.56 12.83 1.60
N MET A 34 3.17 11.68 2.16
CA MET A 34 1.77 11.36 2.49
C MET A 34 1.20 12.28 3.57
N VAL A 35 2.07 12.85 4.40
CA VAL A 35 1.71 13.79 5.47
C VAL A 35 1.69 15.25 4.99
N GLY A 36 1.97 15.51 3.70
CA GLY A 36 1.89 16.87 3.12
C GLY A 36 2.99 17.81 3.59
N VAL A 37 4.13 17.26 4.02
CA VAL A 37 5.37 18.01 4.30
C VAL A 37 6.18 18.20 3.01
N GLN A 38 6.02 17.30 2.03
CA GLN A 38 6.66 17.38 0.72
C GLN A 38 5.63 17.17 -0.39
N ASP A 39 5.63 18.02 -1.40
CA ASP A 39 4.83 17.81 -2.61
C ASP A 39 5.33 16.58 -3.37
N VAL A 40 4.40 15.70 -3.75
CA VAL A 40 4.72 14.49 -4.51
C VAL A 40 3.92 14.43 -5.80
N SER A 41 4.65 14.30 -6.90
CA SER A 41 4.09 13.96 -8.20
C SER A 41 4.36 12.49 -8.51
N VAL A 42 3.30 11.73 -8.73
CA VAL A 42 3.37 10.31 -9.08
C VAL A 42 3.16 10.15 -10.58
N ILE A 43 4.21 9.73 -11.30
CA ILE A 43 4.09 9.36 -12.71
C ILE A 43 3.68 7.88 -12.77
N ALA A 44 2.37 7.63 -12.80
CA ALA A 44 1.81 6.28 -12.83
C ALA A 44 1.66 5.71 -14.25
N SER A 45 1.53 6.57 -15.27
CA SER A 45 1.28 6.17 -16.65
C SER A 45 2.52 5.52 -17.28
N PRO A 46 2.48 4.23 -17.64
CA PRO A 46 3.61 3.58 -18.29
C PRO A 46 3.78 4.07 -19.74
N PRO A 47 4.99 3.94 -20.32
CA PRO A 47 5.20 4.17 -21.75
C PRO A 47 4.26 3.32 -22.61
N ALA A 48 3.85 3.87 -23.75
CA ALA A 48 2.95 3.18 -24.67
C ALA A 48 3.47 1.77 -25.03
N ARG A 49 2.58 0.77 -24.99
CA ARG A 49 2.83 -0.65 -25.33
C ARG A 49 3.65 -1.47 -24.32
N ARG A 50 3.97 -0.93 -23.13
CA ARG A 50 4.56 -1.74 -22.05
C ARG A 50 3.49 -2.64 -21.42
N ARG A 51 3.80 -3.93 -21.26
CA ARG A 51 2.93 -4.89 -20.57
C ARG A 51 3.38 -5.06 -19.11
N PRO A 52 2.45 -5.28 -18.17
CA PRO A 52 2.81 -5.66 -16.81
C PRO A 52 3.63 -6.96 -16.81
N ILE A 53 4.55 -7.10 -15.88
CA ILE A 53 5.34 -8.33 -15.73
C ILE A 53 4.51 -9.30 -14.92
N ARG A 54 4.34 -10.54 -15.41
CA ARG A 54 3.63 -11.58 -14.66
C ARG A 54 4.58 -12.18 -13.65
N THR A 55 4.22 -12.09 -12.38
CA THR A 55 5.05 -12.57 -11.28
C THR A 55 4.50 -13.90 -10.74
N PHE A 56 5.36 -14.85 -10.42
CA PHE A 56 4.98 -16.14 -9.84
C PHE A 56 5.87 -16.45 -8.63
N LEU A 57 5.26 -16.85 -7.51
CA LEU A 57 5.98 -17.44 -6.39
C LEU A 57 5.86 -18.96 -6.47
N THR A 58 6.97 -19.65 -6.68
CA THR A 58 6.99 -21.12 -6.82
C THR A 58 8.23 -21.72 -6.16
N ALA A 59 8.15 -23.00 -5.79
CA ALA A 59 9.33 -23.75 -5.38
C ALA A 59 10.28 -23.94 -6.56
N PHE A 60 11.57 -23.99 -6.29
CA PHE A 60 12.55 -24.31 -7.32
C PHE A 60 12.34 -25.75 -7.79
N ASP A 61 12.04 -25.88 -9.08
CA ASP A 61 11.90 -27.14 -9.79
C ASP A 61 12.74 -27.09 -11.07
N GLU A 62 13.59 -28.09 -11.26
CA GLU A 62 14.56 -28.15 -12.34
C GLU A 62 13.91 -28.18 -13.73
N ALA A 63 12.83 -28.94 -13.87
CA ALA A 63 12.11 -29.06 -15.13
C ALA A 63 11.43 -27.74 -15.51
N SER A 64 10.82 -27.06 -14.53
CA SER A 64 10.19 -25.76 -14.69
C SER A 64 11.22 -24.68 -15.08
N VAL A 65 12.35 -24.61 -14.37
CA VAL A 65 13.43 -23.67 -14.67
C VAL A 65 13.97 -23.88 -16.08
N ARG A 66 14.28 -25.13 -16.47
CA ARG A 66 14.73 -25.45 -17.83
C ARG A 66 13.72 -25.01 -18.88
N THR A 67 12.44 -25.33 -18.67
CA THR A 67 11.36 -24.96 -19.61
C THR A 67 11.26 -23.45 -19.79
N VAL A 68 11.34 -22.68 -18.70
CA VAL A 68 11.27 -21.21 -18.71
C VAL A 68 12.44 -20.61 -19.50
N LEU A 69 13.67 -21.06 -19.22
CA LEU A 69 14.87 -20.52 -19.88
C LEU A 69 14.90 -20.87 -21.38
N LEU A 70 14.59 -22.12 -21.74
CA LEU A 70 14.52 -22.53 -23.15
C LEU A 70 13.40 -21.79 -23.91
N ARG A 71 12.26 -21.55 -23.26
CA ARG A 71 11.17 -20.77 -23.87
C ARG A 71 11.59 -19.33 -24.14
N GLU A 72 12.36 -18.71 -23.24
CA GLU A 72 12.89 -17.35 -23.46
C GLU A 72 13.83 -17.31 -24.66
N LYS A 73 14.77 -18.27 -24.72
CA LYS A 73 15.68 -18.40 -25.87
C LYS A 73 14.93 -18.65 -27.17
N GLY A 74 13.93 -19.54 -27.16
CA GLY A 74 13.12 -19.88 -28.32
C GLY A 74 12.35 -18.70 -28.91
N ARG A 75 12.03 -17.68 -28.10
CA ARG A 75 11.45 -16.40 -28.58
C ARG A 75 12.49 -15.32 -28.89
N GLY A 76 13.78 -15.66 -28.90
CA GLY A 76 14.89 -14.74 -29.15
C GLY A 76 14.99 -13.64 -28.08
N GLY A 77 14.76 -13.99 -26.82
CA GLY A 77 15.00 -13.11 -25.68
C GLY A 77 16.09 -13.65 -24.76
N GLN A 78 16.34 -12.92 -23.68
CA GLN A 78 17.38 -13.25 -22.70
C GLN A 78 16.78 -13.31 -21.29
N SER A 79 17.44 -14.04 -20.40
CA SER A 79 16.99 -14.25 -19.02
C SER A 79 18.00 -13.71 -18.01
N PHE A 80 17.50 -13.10 -16.94
CA PHE A 80 18.29 -12.87 -15.73
C PHE A 80 18.04 -13.99 -14.73
N VAL A 81 19.10 -14.52 -14.14
CA VAL A 81 19.04 -15.36 -12.94
C VAL A 81 19.75 -14.61 -11.83
N VAL A 82 19.03 -14.27 -10.77
CA VAL A 82 19.53 -13.42 -9.69
C VAL A 82 19.62 -14.22 -8.40
N VAL A 83 20.78 -14.15 -7.76
CA VAL A 83 21.04 -14.75 -6.45
C VAL A 83 21.31 -13.67 -5.41
N PRO A 84 21.02 -13.91 -4.11
CA PRO A 84 21.19 -12.88 -3.08
C PRO A 84 22.66 -12.67 -2.72
N ARG A 85 23.50 -13.70 -2.83
CA ARG A 85 24.91 -13.65 -2.41
C ARG A 85 25.84 -14.22 -3.47
N ILE A 86 27.09 -13.79 -3.44
CA ILE A 86 28.14 -14.27 -4.36
C ILE A 86 28.41 -15.77 -4.16
N GLU A 87 28.33 -16.25 -2.92
CA GLU A 87 28.49 -17.68 -2.57
C GLU A 87 27.46 -18.59 -3.25
N ASP A 88 26.28 -18.04 -3.62
CA ASP A 88 25.22 -18.80 -4.29
C ASP A 88 25.45 -18.91 -5.81
N LEU A 89 26.40 -18.16 -6.39
CA LEU A 89 26.61 -18.13 -7.85
C LEU A 89 27.20 -19.43 -8.38
N GLU A 90 28.27 -19.92 -7.76
CA GLU A 90 28.99 -21.10 -8.26
C GLU A 90 28.11 -22.37 -8.23
N PRO A 91 27.41 -22.71 -7.11
CA PRO A 91 26.51 -23.86 -7.09
C PRO A 91 25.38 -23.74 -8.12
N LEU A 92 24.80 -22.54 -8.28
CA LEU A 92 23.71 -22.34 -9.24
C LEU A 92 24.21 -22.33 -10.69
N SER A 93 25.43 -21.85 -10.94
CA SER A 93 26.08 -21.88 -12.27
C SER A 93 26.30 -23.31 -12.73
N GLU A 94 26.87 -24.16 -11.88
CA GLU A 94 27.05 -25.59 -12.18
C GLU A 94 25.71 -26.29 -12.42
N ARG A 95 24.70 -25.96 -11.62
CA ARG A 95 23.35 -26.49 -11.79
C ARG A 95 22.76 -26.06 -13.12
N LEU A 96 22.86 -24.78 -13.49
CA LEU A 96 22.41 -24.27 -14.77
C LEU A 96 23.15 -24.92 -15.95
N ALA A 97 24.47 -25.14 -15.84
CA ALA A 97 25.26 -25.80 -16.88
C ALA A 97 24.76 -27.22 -17.16
N ARG A 98 24.32 -27.96 -16.13
CA ARG A 98 23.68 -29.28 -16.28
C ARG A 98 22.25 -29.17 -16.81
N LEU A 99 21.49 -28.17 -16.34
CA LEU A 99 20.07 -28.01 -16.66
C LEU A 99 19.81 -27.47 -18.05
N VAL A 100 20.69 -26.63 -18.58
CA VAL A 100 20.54 -25.94 -19.88
C VAL A 100 21.88 -25.89 -20.62
N PRO A 101 22.48 -27.04 -20.99
CA PRO A 101 23.75 -27.08 -21.71
C PRO A 101 23.69 -26.38 -23.09
N GLU A 102 22.49 -26.16 -23.61
CA GLU A 102 22.26 -25.47 -24.88
C GLU A 102 22.30 -23.94 -24.77
N LEU A 103 22.31 -23.39 -23.54
CA LEU A 103 22.28 -21.96 -23.28
C LEU A 103 23.64 -21.45 -22.83
N SER A 104 24.03 -20.30 -23.37
CA SER A 104 25.20 -19.56 -22.90
C SER A 104 24.88 -18.82 -21.60
N VAL A 105 25.54 -19.23 -20.51
CA VAL A 105 25.39 -18.61 -19.18
C VAL A 105 26.61 -17.74 -18.89
N ALA A 106 26.39 -16.43 -18.76
CA ALA A 106 27.40 -15.47 -18.33
C ALA A 106 27.23 -15.18 -16.83
N VAL A 107 28.34 -14.99 -16.11
CA VAL A 107 28.33 -14.69 -14.66
C VAL A 107 28.85 -13.28 -14.42
N ALA A 108 28.08 -12.47 -13.69
CA ALA A 108 28.47 -11.10 -13.34
C ALA A 108 28.27 -10.83 -11.84
N HIS A 109 29.31 -10.36 -11.15
CA HIS A 109 29.23 -10.05 -9.72
C HIS A 109 30.20 -8.96 -9.29
N GLY A 110 30.03 -8.43 -8.08
CA GLY A 110 30.73 -7.22 -7.62
C GLY A 110 32.20 -7.41 -7.29
N LYS A 111 32.68 -8.66 -7.20
CA LYS A 111 34.10 -8.98 -7.08
C LYS A 111 34.86 -8.93 -8.42
N LEU A 112 34.17 -8.79 -9.55
CA LEU A 112 34.84 -8.59 -10.84
C LEU A 112 35.48 -7.20 -10.88
N SER A 113 36.56 -7.03 -11.64
CA SER A 113 37.05 -5.70 -11.97
C SER A 113 35.97 -4.92 -12.73
N ALA A 114 36.02 -3.59 -12.66
CA ALA A 114 35.07 -2.73 -13.37
C ALA A 114 35.06 -3.04 -14.87
N GLU A 115 36.23 -3.23 -15.48
CA GLU A 115 36.41 -3.58 -16.89
C GLU A 115 35.77 -4.92 -17.24
N ALA A 116 35.99 -5.96 -16.42
CA ALA A 116 35.41 -7.28 -16.67
C ALA A 116 33.88 -7.27 -16.52
N LEU A 117 33.37 -6.56 -15.52
CA LEU A 117 31.93 -6.39 -15.32
C LEU A 117 31.30 -5.66 -16.49
N GLU A 118 31.90 -4.56 -16.94
CA GLU A 118 31.43 -3.78 -18.08
C GLU A 118 31.42 -4.60 -19.38
N ALA A 119 32.48 -5.39 -19.62
CA ALA A 119 32.56 -6.28 -20.78
C ALA A 119 31.42 -7.31 -20.79
N VAL A 120 31.22 -8.05 -19.68
CA VAL A 120 30.14 -9.05 -19.57
C VAL A 120 28.77 -8.40 -19.77
N MET A 121 28.56 -7.22 -19.19
CA MET A 121 27.28 -6.51 -19.27
C MET A 121 27.02 -5.97 -20.68
N THR A 122 28.04 -5.49 -21.38
CA THR A 122 27.96 -5.01 -22.77
C THR A 122 27.66 -6.16 -23.71
N ASP A 123 28.40 -7.27 -23.58
CA ASP A 123 28.18 -8.48 -24.36
C ASP A 123 26.75 -8.99 -24.21
N PHE A 124 26.27 -9.07 -22.96
CA PHE A 124 24.90 -9.47 -22.70
C PHE A 124 23.88 -8.47 -23.29
N ALA A 125 24.09 -7.17 -23.18
CA ALA A 125 23.20 -6.16 -23.76
C ALA A 125 23.12 -6.23 -25.29
N GLU A 126 24.21 -6.58 -25.97
CA GLU A 126 24.25 -6.80 -27.42
C GLU A 126 23.58 -8.11 -27.86
N GLY A 127 23.26 -8.99 -26.91
CA GLY A 127 22.67 -10.31 -27.16
C GLY A 127 23.69 -11.44 -27.27
N ARG A 128 24.95 -11.18 -26.89
CA ARG A 128 25.99 -12.20 -26.77
C ARG A 128 25.85 -12.86 -25.38
N GLY A 129 24.91 -13.80 -25.29
CA GLY A 129 24.58 -14.51 -24.04
C GLY A 129 23.08 -14.75 -23.89
N ASP A 130 22.69 -15.90 -23.35
CA ASP A 130 21.27 -16.27 -23.19
C ASP A 130 20.77 -16.01 -21.77
N VAL A 131 21.63 -16.29 -20.80
CA VAL A 131 21.35 -16.15 -19.37
C VAL A 131 22.46 -15.35 -18.72
N LEU A 132 22.10 -14.29 -17.99
CA LEU A 132 23.01 -13.62 -17.09
C LEU A 132 22.72 -14.04 -15.65
N LEU A 133 23.63 -14.81 -15.07
CA LEU A 133 23.64 -15.19 -13.66
C LEU A 133 24.38 -14.12 -12.86
N THR A 134 23.72 -13.49 -11.91
CA THR A 134 24.29 -12.33 -11.21
C THR A 134 23.68 -12.12 -9.83
N THR A 135 24.27 -11.21 -9.06
CA THR A 135 23.70 -10.73 -7.80
C THR A 135 22.76 -9.55 -8.03
N ASN A 136 22.39 -8.82 -6.98
CA ASN A 136 21.56 -7.60 -7.06
C ASN A 136 22.20 -6.40 -7.81
N ILE A 137 23.33 -6.59 -8.50
CA ILE A 137 24.06 -5.50 -9.18
C ILE A 137 23.32 -4.96 -10.41
N ILE A 138 22.39 -5.74 -11.00
CA ILE A 138 21.54 -5.26 -12.10
C ILE A 138 20.68 -4.05 -11.67
N GLU A 139 20.49 -3.81 -10.36
CA GLU A 139 19.82 -2.62 -9.87
C GLU A 139 20.44 -1.30 -10.40
N ASN A 140 21.71 -1.30 -10.85
CA ASN A 140 22.53 -0.11 -11.13
C ASN A 140 22.35 0.55 -12.51
N GLY A 141 21.38 0.14 -13.34
CA GLY A 141 21.06 0.94 -14.53
C GLY A 141 21.21 0.24 -15.87
N LEU A 142 21.53 -1.05 -15.92
CA LEU A 142 21.56 -1.76 -17.19
C LEU A 142 20.15 -1.78 -17.82
N ASP A 143 20.06 -1.37 -19.08
CA ASP A 143 18.86 -1.51 -19.90
C ASP A 143 19.10 -2.59 -20.95
N VAL A 144 18.45 -3.74 -20.79
CA VAL A 144 18.53 -4.85 -21.74
C VAL A 144 17.13 -5.06 -22.31
N PRO A 145 16.79 -4.44 -23.45
CA PRO A 145 15.45 -4.52 -24.02
C PRO A 145 15.00 -5.95 -24.34
N ARG A 146 15.95 -6.86 -24.58
CA ARG A 146 15.74 -8.28 -24.88
C ARG A 146 15.53 -9.13 -23.63
N ALA A 147 15.83 -8.61 -22.44
CA ALA A 147 15.63 -9.33 -21.20
C ALA A 147 14.15 -9.27 -20.78
N ASN A 148 13.44 -10.38 -20.94
CA ASN A 148 12.01 -10.46 -20.62
C ASN A 148 11.70 -11.43 -19.48
N THR A 149 12.66 -12.24 -19.07
CA THR A 149 12.46 -13.27 -18.05
C THR A 149 13.45 -13.08 -16.90
N LEU A 150 12.93 -13.03 -15.67
CA LEU A 150 13.69 -12.91 -14.44
C LEU A 150 13.42 -14.12 -13.56
N LEU A 151 14.47 -14.80 -13.10
CA LEU A 151 14.42 -15.82 -12.08
C LEU A 151 15.17 -15.28 -10.85
N VAL A 152 14.54 -15.28 -9.68
CA VAL A 152 15.16 -14.86 -8.43
C VAL A 152 15.25 -16.06 -7.50
N TRP A 153 16.47 -16.52 -7.25
CA TRP A 153 16.76 -17.55 -6.26
C TRP A 153 16.67 -16.94 -4.85
N ARG A 154 16.05 -17.67 -3.91
CA ARG A 154 15.92 -17.24 -2.51
C ARG A 154 15.34 -15.82 -2.36
N PRO A 155 14.13 -15.56 -2.89
CA PRO A 155 13.49 -14.24 -2.80
C PRO A 155 13.23 -13.80 -1.35
N ASP A 156 13.21 -14.74 -0.40
CA ASP A 156 13.15 -14.49 1.04
C ASP A 156 14.26 -13.56 1.54
N ARG A 157 15.46 -13.67 0.96
CA ARG A 157 16.63 -12.89 1.35
C ARG A 157 16.66 -11.47 0.80
N PHE A 158 15.69 -11.09 -0.04
CA PHE A 158 15.59 -9.76 -0.61
C PHE A 158 14.55 -8.90 0.11
N GLY A 159 14.76 -7.59 0.12
CA GLY A 159 13.71 -6.61 0.45
C GLY A 159 12.68 -6.49 -0.67
N LEU A 160 11.44 -6.11 -0.33
CA LEU A 160 10.36 -5.95 -1.30
C LEU A 160 10.70 -4.89 -2.37
N ALA A 161 11.32 -3.79 -1.94
CA ALA A 161 11.80 -2.74 -2.84
C ALA A 161 12.89 -3.23 -3.81
N GLN A 162 13.81 -4.10 -3.37
CA GLN A 162 14.86 -4.67 -4.22
C GLN A 162 14.25 -5.59 -5.27
N LEU A 163 13.36 -6.50 -4.86
CA LEU A 163 12.63 -7.36 -5.78
C LEU A 163 11.82 -6.56 -6.80
N HIS A 164 11.17 -5.47 -6.38
CA HIS A 164 10.46 -4.58 -7.29
C HIS A 164 11.39 -3.91 -8.31
N GLN A 165 12.58 -3.47 -7.87
CA GLN A 165 13.57 -2.88 -8.76
C GLN A 165 14.11 -3.90 -9.77
N LEU A 166 14.45 -5.11 -9.31
CA LEU A 166 14.86 -6.23 -10.17
C LEU A 166 13.77 -6.55 -11.20
N ARG A 167 12.51 -6.65 -10.75
CA ARG A 167 11.35 -6.82 -11.63
C ARG A 167 11.30 -5.70 -12.69
N GLY A 168 11.49 -4.44 -12.30
CA GLY A 168 11.52 -3.30 -13.22
C GLY A 168 12.64 -3.30 -14.28
N ARG A 169 13.61 -4.21 -14.18
CA ARG A 169 14.70 -4.39 -15.15
C ARG A 169 14.36 -5.34 -16.31
N VAL A 170 13.27 -6.11 -16.21
CA VAL A 170 12.79 -6.98 -17.29
C VAL A 170 11.52 -6.45 -17.95
N GLY A 171 11.21 -6.97 -19.13
CA GLY A 171 9.92 -6.72 -19.80
C GLY A 171 9.72 -5.25 -20.18
N ARG A 172 10.81 -4.58 -20.62
CA ARG A 172 10.80 -3.18 -21.05
C ARG A 172 10.26 -2.99 -22.46
N GLY A 173 10.28 -4.05 -23.27
CA GLY A 173 9.73 -4.05 -24.62
C GLY A 173 8.23 -4.32 -24.70
N ARG A 174 7.76 -4.65 -25.90
CA ARG A 174 6.35 -5.01 -26.19
C ARG A 174 6.01 -6.46 -25.80
N ARG A 175 7.03 -7.29 -25.56
CA ARG A 175 6.88 -8.70 -25.20
C ARG A 175 6.44 -8.83 -23.74
N GLN A 176 5.65 -9.86 -23.47
CA GLN A 176 5.24 -10.18 -22.10
C GLN A 176 6.47 -10.56 -21.26
N GLY A 177 6.69 -9.82 -20.17
CA GLY A 177 7.72 -10.12 -19.18
C GLY A 177 7.23 -11.11 -18.12
N PHE A 178 8.15 -11.91 -17.59
CA PHE A 178 7.90 -12.89 -16.53
C PHE A 178 8.93 -12.75 -15.40
N ALA A 179 8.47 -12.87 -14.16
CA ALA A 179 9.32 -12.92 -12.98
C ALA A 179 8.96 -14.15 -12.13
N TYR A 180 9.93 -15.03 -11.91
CA TYR A 180 9.80 -16.24 -11.10
C TYR A 180 10.58 -16.06 -9.81
N LEU A 181 9.86 -15.99 -8.69
CA LEU A 181 10.43 -15.95 -7.35
C LEU A 181 10.54 -17.41 -6.87
N LEU A 182 11.77 -17.93 -6.84
CA LEU A 182 12.07 -19.35 -6.63
C LEU A 182 12.42 -19.60 -5.16
N SER A 183 11.48 -20.15 -4.40
CA SER A 183 11.73 -20.58 -3.03
C SER A 183 12.48 -21.90 -3.00
N ASP A 184 13.31 -22.06 -1.98
CA ASP A 184 14.08 -23.28 -1.74
C ASP A 184 13.17 -24.39 -1.20
N PRO A 185 13.06 -25.56 -1.88
CA PRO A 185 12.24 -26.67 -1.41
C PRO A 185 12.69 -27.23 -0.05
N GLU A 186 13.99 -27.11 0.27
CA GLU A 186 14.55 -27.63 1.53
C GLU A 186 14.38 -26.63 2.69
N ALA A 187 14.13 -25.36 2.38
CA ALA A 187 13.96 -24.28 3.36
C ALA A 187 12.59 -23.60 3.17
N PRO A 188 11.51 -24.14 3.76
CA PRO A 188 10.17 -23.60 3.60
C PRO A 188 10.07 -22.17 4.15
N LEU A 189 9.30 -21.34 3.43
CA LEU A 189 9.07 -19.95 3.79
C LEU A 189 8.17 -19.83 5.03
N ALA A 190 8.59 -18.97 5.97
CA ALA A 190 7.72 -18.49 7.03
C ALA A 190 6.49 -17.76 6.43
N GLU A 191 5.35 -17.83 7.13
CA GLU A 191 4.08 -17.33 6.59
C GLU A 191 4.08 -15.81 6.35
N THR A 192 4.75 -15.06 7.21
CA THR A 192 4.97 -13.62 7.06
C THR A 192 5.77 -13.30 5.78
N THR A 193 6.81 -14.08 5.52
CA THR A 193 7.64 -13.96 4.30
C THR A 193 6.85 -14.33 3.06
N ARG A 194 6.05 -15.40 3.11
CA ARG A 194 5.18 -15.82 2.00
C ARG A 194 4.16 -14.72 1.66
N THR A 195 3.46 -14.20 2.66
CA THR A 195 2.48 -13.09 2.49
C THR A 195 3.15 -11.84 1.88
N ARG A 196 4.36 -11.50 2.33
CA ARG A 196 5.15 -10.39 1.77
C ARG A 196 5.47 -10.61 0.29
N LEU A 197 5.89 -11.81 -0.10
CA LEU A 197 6.21 -12.14 -1.49
C LEU A 197 4.95 -12.23 -2.38
N GLN A 198 3.84 -12.73 -1.86
CA GLN A 198 2.54 -12.74 -2.55
C GLN A 198 2.01 -11.33 -2.81
N THR A 199 2.37 -10.35 -1.98
CA THR A 199 2.02 -8.96 -2.24
C THR A 199 2.66 -8.48 -3.56
N LEU A 200 3.86 -8.94 -3.90
CA LEU A 200 4.54 -8.62 -5.16
C LEU A 200 3.83 -9.24 -6.38
N GLU A 201 3.27 -10.44 -6.21
CA GLU A 201 2.44 -11.13 -7.20
C GLU A 201 1.10 -10.43 -7.42
N ALA A 202 0.43 -9.99 -6.35
CA ALA A 202 -0.83 -9.24 -6.44
C ALA A 202 -0.65 -7.83 -7.04
N LEU A 203 0.56 -7.24 -6.91
CA LEU A 203 0.91 -5.90 -7.41
C LEU A 203 1.49 -5.95 -8.83
N ASP A 204 0.87 -6.74 -9.71
CA ASP A 204 1.21 -6.91 -11.13
C ASP A 204 0.74 -5.73 -12.02
N ARG A 205 0.40 -4.56 -11.45
CA ARG A 205 0.03 -3.35 -12.21
C ARG A 205 1.25 -2.46 -12.46
N LEU A 206 1.42 -1.98 -13.70
CA LEU A 206 2.41 -0.92 -13.99
C LEU A 206 2.06 0.34 -13.19
N GLY A 207 3.03 0.92 -12.48
CA GLY A 207 2.80 2.03 -11.54
C GLY A 207 2.64 1.61 -10.07
N ALA A 208 2.72 0.30 -9.75
CA ALA A 208 2.61 -0.20 -8.37
C ALA A 208 3.75 0.20 -7.42
N GLY A 209 4.79 0.91 -7.88
CA GLY A 209 5.93 1.31 -7.04
C GLY A 209 5.52 2.10 -5.79
N PHE A 210 4.50 2.95 -5.90
CA PHE A 210 3.92 3.67 -4.77
C PHE A 210 3.20 2.72 -3.79
N ALA A 211 2.36 1.82 -4.30
CA ALA A 211 1.66 0.82 -3.49
C ALA A 211 2.61 -0.16 -2.78
N ILE A 212 3.71 -0.53 -3.44
CA ILE A 212 4.75 -1.39 -2.89
C ILE A 212 5.50 -0.68 -1.76
N SER A 213 5.89 0.57 -1.96
CA SER A 213 6.53 1.37 -0.90
C SER A 213 5.57 1.65 0.27
N ALA A 214 4.28 1.85 0.02
CA ALA A 214 3.26 2.01 1.06
C ALA A 214 3.09 0.71 1.87
N ARG A 215 3.08 -0.45 1.20
CA ARG A 215 3.03 -1.74 1.87
C ARG A 215 4.31 -2.08 2.63
N ASP A 216 5.48 -1.72 2.09
CA ASP A 216 6.77 -1.89 2.78
C ASP A 216 6.83 -1.01 4.03
N LEU A 217 6.27 0.21 3.96
CA LEU A 217 6.05 1.10 5.11
C LEU A 217 5.11 0.47 6.15
N ASP A 218 4.01 -0.15 5.74
CA ASP A 218 3.10 -0.86 6.66
C ASP A 218 3.78 -2.04 7.35
N LEU A 219 4.59 -2.81 6.60
CA LEU A 219 5.23 -4.03 7.10
C LEU A 219 6.46 -3.76 7.97
N ARG A 220 7.20 -2.68 7.70
CA ARG A 220 8.45 -2.36 8.39
C ARG A 220 8.32 -1.21 9.40
N GLY A 221 7.28 -0.38 9.29
CA GLY A 221 7.16 0.89 10.00
C GLY A 221 8.00 2.01 9.36
N GLY A 222 7.53 3.25 9.43
CA GLY A 222 8.19 4.44 8.84
C GLY A 222 9.29 5.08 9.67
N GLY A 223 9.41 4.66 10.93
CA GLY A 223 10.24 5.31 11.95
C GLY A 223 9.62 6.59 12.50
N ASP A 224 10.29 7.20 13.48
CA ASP A 224 9.93 8.51 14.01
C ASP A 224 10.37 9.62 13.02
N LEU A 225 9.48 10.57 12.74
CA LEU A 225 9.74 11.68 11.82
C LEU A 225 10.69 12.71 12.45
N VAL A 226 10.78 12.78 13.79
CA VAL A 226 11.46 13.85 14.54
C VAL A 226 12.57 13.34 15.48
N GLY A 227 12.64 12.03 15.79
CA GLY A 227 13.62 11.44 16.73
C GLY A 227 14.45 10.27 16.18
N ASP A 228 15.46 9.86 16.97
CA ASP A 228 16.46 8.81 16.64
C ASP A 228 16.02 7.37 16.99
N GLU A 229 14.85 7.16 17.62
CA GLU A 229 14.41 5.81 18.04
C GLU A 229 13.67 5.03 16.94
N GLN A 230 14.14 3.82 16.64
CA GLN A 230 13.80 3.07 15.42
C GLN A 230 12.71 1.98 15.53
N ALA A 231 12.12 1.68 16.68
CA ALA A 231 11.12 0.62 16.73
C ALA A 231 10.24 0.78 17.97
N GLY A 232 8.94 1.01 17.79
CA GLY A 232 8.04 0.88 18.95
C GLY A 232 6.58 1.22 18.70
N HIS A 233 6.27 2.40 18.16
CA HIS A 233 4.91 2.92 18.28
C HIS A 233 3.95 2.58 17.13
N ILE A 234 4.45 2.08 15.99
CA ILE A 234 3.60 1.81 14.81
C ILE A 234 2.88 0.45 14.90
N HIS A 235 3.34 -0.47 15.76
CA HIS A 235 2.83 -1.84 15.79
C HIS A 235 1.41 -1.99 16.39
N LEU A 236 0.95 -1.03 17.20
CA LEU A 236 -0.34 -1.13 17.91
C LEU A 236 -1.46 -0.28 17.31
N ILE A 237 -1.13 0.72 16.50
CA ILE A 237 -2.06 1.74 16.03
C ILE A 237 -1.80 1.87 14.54
N GLY A 238 -2.55 1.13 13.72
CA GLY A 238 -2.31 1.00 12.28
C GLY A 238 -2.00 2.31 11.56
N ALA A 239 -1.21 2.25 10.48
CA ALA A 239 -0.63 3.41 9.79
C ALA A 239 -1.66 4.51 9.46
N SER A 240 -2.90 4.15 9.17
CA SER A 240 -3.99 5.09 8.91
C SER A 240 -4.33 5.99 10.10
N LEU A 241 -4.37 5.44 11.32
CA LEU A 241 -4.66 6.18 12.55
C LEU A 241 -3.44 6.99 13.02
N TYR A 242 -2.23 6.46 12.84
CA TYR A 242 -1.01 7.25 13.08
C TYR A 242 -0.93 8.45 12.12
N GLN A 243 -1.20 8.23 10.83
CA GLN A 243 -1.25 9.29 9.81
C GLN A 243 -2.32 10.33 10.13
N SER A 244 -3.51 9.93 10.59
CA SER A 244 -4.57 10.87 10.94
C SER A 244 -4.22 11.71 12.18
N VAL A 245 -3.63 11.10 13.21
CA VAL A 245 -3.18 11.80 14.42
C VAL A 245 -2.05 12.80 14.11
N LEU A 246 -1.08 12.39 13.30
CA LEU A 246 0.03 13.25 12.89
C LEU A 246 -0.39 14.39 11.95
N ALA A 247 -1.26 14.11 10.98
CA ALA A 247 -1.84 15.13 10.11
C ALA A 247 -2.64 16.16 10.92
N ARG A 248 -3.30 15.73 11.99
CA ARG A 248 -3.99 16.64 12.93
C ARG A 248 -3.01 17.49 13.73
N ALA A 249 -1.93 16.90 14.25
CA ALA A 249 -0.89 17.62 14.99
C ALA A 249 -0.19 18.69 14.13
N LEU A 250 0.07 18.39 12.85
CA LEU A 250 0.72 19.33 11.92
C LEU A 250 -0.20 20.49 11.50
N ARG A 251 -1.49 20.24 11.27
CA ARG A 251 -2.48 21.30 11.03
C ARG A 251 -2.56 22.26 12.21
N ALA A 252 -2.62 21.72 13.43
CA ALA A 252 -2.59 22.52 14.65
C ALA A 252 -1.29 23.35 14.78
N ALA A 253 -0.14 22.78 14.44
CA ALA A 253 1.15 23.48 14.48
C ALA A 253 1.30 24.59 13.42
N ARG A 254 0.61 24.47 12.27
CA ARG A 254 0.57 25.48 11.20
C ARG A 254 -0.39 26.64 11.49
N GLY A 255 -1.07 26.64 12.63
CA GLY A 255 -2.06 27.66 12.97
C GLY A 255 -3.36 27.55 12.14
N GLU A 256 -3.51 26.48 11.36
CA GLU A 256 -4.80 26.12 10.79
C GLU A 256 -5.68 25.72 11.95
N ALA A 257 -6.68 26.56 12.29
CA ALA A 257 -7.61 26.26 13.36
C ALA A 257 -8.18 24.87 13.09
N ALA A 258 -7.80 23.92 13.94
CA ALA A 258 -8.49 22.65 14.05
C ALA A 258 -9.87 22.96 14.63
N ALA A 259 -10.78 23.46 13.80
CA ALA A 259 -12.13 22.98 13.85
C ALA A 259 -12.05 21.52 13.44
N ASP A 260 -11.60 20.67 14.36
CA ASP A 260 -11.93 19.26 14.35
C ASP A 260 -13.37 19.27 14.86
N PRO A 261 -14.42 19.26 14.00
CA PRO A 261 -15.74 19.03 14.52
C PRO A 261 -15.65 17.64 15.16
N ARG A 262 -15.65 17.60 16.50
CA ARG A 262 -15.75 16.31 17.19
C ARG A 262 -16.94 15.61 16.56
N PRO A 263 -16.78 14.36 16.08
CA PRO A 263 -17.92 13.64 15.53
C PRO A 263 -19.02 13.67 16.60
N PRO A 264 -20.27 13.97 16.21
CA PRO A 264 -21.35 14.10 17.17
C PRO A 264 -21.43 12.84 18.02
N VAL A 265 -21.62 13.01 19.32
CA VAL A 265 -21.84 11.86 20.20
C VAL A 265 -23.25 11.37 19.95
N VAL A 266 -23.40 10.16 19.44
CA VAL A 266 -24.68 9.57 19.07
C VAL A 266 -24.99 8.41 20.02
N ASN A 267 -26.09 8.52 20.77
CA ASN A 267 -26.52 7.52 21.76
C ASN A 267 -27.92 6.97 21.42
N PHE A 268 -27.97 5.76 20.82
CA PHE A 268 -29.21 5.08 20.43
C PHE A 268 -29.61 3.89 21.30
N GLY A 269 -28.78 3.49 22.27
CA GLY A 269 -29.03 2.27 23.06
C GLY A 269 -28.90 0.95 22.29
N THR A 270 -28.87 1.00 20.95
CA THR A 270 -28.57 -0.11 20.04
C THR A 270 -27.17 0.06 19.45
N THR A 271 -26.44 -1.06 19.29
CA THR A 271 -25.08 -1.07 18.76
C THR A 271 -25.03 -1.94 17.50
N GLY A 272 -24.82 -1.32 16.35
CA GLY A 272 -24.58 -2.02 15.10
C GLY A 272 -23.22 -2.72 15.07
N ARG A 273 -23.12 -3.82 14.32
CA ARG A 273 -21.88 -4.55 14.06
C ARG A 273 -21.95 -5.31 12.74
N ILE A 274 -20.79 -5.54 12.11
CA ILE A 274 -20.62 -6.51 11.02
C ILE A 274 -20.50 -7.92 11.65
N PRO A 275 -21.48 -8.82 11.44
CA PRO A 275 -21.46 -10.16 12.02
C PRO A 275 -20.35 -11.05 11.43
N PRO A 276 -19.73 -11.94 12.23
CA PRO A 276 -18.67 -12.84 11.75
C PRO A 276 -19.20 -13.92 10.80
N ASP A 277 -20.48 -14.25 10.85
CA ASP A 277 -21.20 -15.13 9.93
C ASP A 277 -21.47 -14.47 8.57
N TYR A 278 -21.55 -13.13 8.53
CA TYR A 278 -21.73 -12.37 7.29
C TYR A 278 -20.39 -12.07 6.59
N VAL A 279 -19.37 -11.67 7.35
CA VAL A 279 -17.99 -11.49 6.86
C VAL A 279 -17.05 -12.33 7.72
N PRO A 280 -16.66 -13.55 7.31
CA PRO A 280 -15.86 -14.46 8.12
C PRO A 280 -14.45 -13.96 8.45
N ASP A 281 -13.79 -13.30 7.50
CA ASP A 281 -12.43 -12.80 7.66
C ASP A 281 -12.39 -11.56 8.57
N ALA A 282 -11.69 -11.70 9.71
CA ALA A 282 -11.52 -10.64 10.69
C ALA A 282 -10.74 -9.43 10.16
N ALA A 283 -9.75 -9.63 9.28
CA ALA A 283 -8.98 -8.55 8.68
C ALA A 283 -9.84 -7.72 7.72
N VAL A 284 -10.74 -8.39 6.97
CA VAL A 284 -11.70 -7.71 6.10
C VAL A 284 -12.71 -6.91 6.93
N ARG A 285 -13.27 -7.48 8.00
CA ARG A 285 -14.16 -6.73 8.92
C ARG A 285 -13.48 -5.49 9.49
N LEU A 286 -12.25 -5.63 9.97
CA LEU A 286 -11.50 -4.51 10.55
C LEU A 286 -11.23 -3.41 9.52
N SER A 287 -10.93 -3.78 8.27
CA SER A 287 -10.77 -2.84 7.16
C SER A 287 -12.07 -2.08 6.86
N LEU A 288 -13.22 -2.76 6.86
CA LEU A 288 -14.53 -2.13 6.66
C LEU A 288 -14.84 -1.12 7.79
N TYR A 289 -14.60 -1.48 9.05
CA TYR A 289 -14.75 -0.55 10.18
C TYR A 289 -13.83 0.66 10.06
N ALA A 290 -12.56 0.45 9.71
CA ALA A 290 -11.59 1.54 9.56
C ALA A 290 -11.98 2.50 8.43
N ARG A 291 -12.48 1.99 7.30
CA ARG A 291 -12.99 2.80 6.19
C ARG A 291 -14.22 3.60 6.63
N LEU A 292 -15.16 2.97 7.32
CA LEU A 292 -16.39 3.60 7.78
C LEU A 292 -16.12 4.76 8.76
N LEU A 293 -15.16 4.62 9.67
CA LEU A 293 -14.75 5.68 10.61
C LEU A 293 -14.15 6.92 9.93
N GLN A 294 -13.65 6.79 8.70
CA GLN A 294 -13.07 7.90 7.94
C GLN A 294 -14.09 8.60 7.03
N MET A 295 -15.28 8.03 6.86
CA MET A 295 -16.31 8.57 6.00
C MET A 295 -17.10 9.66 6.74
N THR A 296 -17.13 10.86 6.15
CA THR A 296 -17.83 12.02 6.69
C THR A 296 -19.03 12.44 5.84
N ALA A 297 -19.25 11.78 4.70
CA ALA A 297 -20.32 12.06 3.75
C ALA A 297 -21.23 10.85 3.61
N VAL A 298 -22.54 11.09 3.49
CA VAL A 298 -23.57 10.03 3.39
C VAL A 298 -23.37 9.23 2.10
N GLU A 299 -23.05 9.91 1.01
CA GLU A 299 -22.83 9.32 -0.31
C GLU A 299 -21.67 8.32 -0.30
N ALA A 300 -20.63 8.58 0.51
CA ALA A 300 -19.50 7.67 0.68
C ALA A 300 -19.88 6.41 1.47
N ILE A 301 -20.80 6.54 2.43
CA ILE A 301 -21.34 5.43 3.21
C ILE A 301 -22.27 4.58 2.33
N ASP A 302 -23.07 5.22 1.47
CA ASP A 302 -23.95 4.54 0.51
C ASP A 302 -23.14 3.72 -0.51
N ALA A 303 -22.08 4.31 -1.08
CA ALA A 303 -21.18 3.58 -1.97
C ALA A 303 -20.48 2.41 -1.26
N LEU A 304 -20.16 2.54 0.03
CA LEU A 304 -19.62 1.43 0.82
C LEU A 304 -20.68 0.35 1.05
N GLN A 305 -21.94 0.73 1.26
CA GLN A 305 -23.06 -0.21 1.38
C GLN A 305 -23.18 -1.05 0.11
N GLU A 306 -23.23 -0.41 -1.06
CA GLU A 306 -23.32 -1.10 -2.36
C GLU A 306 -22.13 -2.06 -2.57
N GLU A 307 -20.91 -1.63 -2.22
CA GLU A 307 -19.73 -2.50 -2.30
C GLU A 307 -19.84 -3.72 -1.36
N ILE A 308 -20.34 -3.53 -0.14
CA ILE A 308 -20.54 -4.62 0.81
C ILE A 308 -21.60 -5.59 0.29
N GLU A 309 -22.70 -5.08 -0.25
CA GLU A 309 -23.80 -5.89 -0.79
C GLU A 309 -23.38 -6.70 -2.02
N ASP A 310 -22.65 -6.09 -2.96
CA ASP A 310 -22.11 -6.77 -4.14
C ASP A 310 -21.16 -7.93 -3.76
N ARG A 311 -20.41 -7.76 -2.66
CA ARG A 311 -19.38 -8.73 -2.23
C ARG A 311 -19.91 -9.81 -1.30
N PHE A 312 -20.87 -9.51 -0.43
CA PHE A 312 -21.29 -10.38 0.67
C PHE A 312 -22.79 -10.70 0.67
N GLY A 313 -23.57 -10.10 -0.23
CA GLY A 313 -25.01 -10.30 -0.32
C GLY A 313 -25.82 -9.30 0.54
N PRO A 314 -27.08 -9.57 0.87
CA PRO A 314 -27.91 -8.64 1.61
C PRO A 314 -27.41 -8.42 3.04
N LEU A 315 -27.51 -7.19 3.53
CA LEU A 315 -27.04 -6.81 4.87
C LEU A 315 -27.89 -7.44 5.98
N PRO A 316 -27.26 -8.02 7.02
CA PRO A 316 -27.96 -8.35 8.24
C PRO A 316 -28.36 -7.08 9.02
N GLU A 317 -29.43 -7.16 9.80
CA GLU A 317 -29.96 -6.08 10.65
C GLU A 317 -28.87 -5.37 11.49
N ALA A 318 -27.94 -6.14 12.05
CA ALA A 318 -26.83 -5.59 12.83
C ALA A 318 -25.88 -4.71 12.00
N ALA A 319 -25.67 -5.04 10.73
CA ALA A 319 -24.83 -4.27 9.81
C ALA A 319 -25.59 -3.06 9.25
N GLU A 320 -26.89 -3.19 8.99
CA GLU A 320 -27.76 -2.07 8.63
C GLU A 320 -27.81 -1.01 9.73
N THR A 321 -27.95 -1.45 10.99
CA THR A 321 -27.89 -0.57 12.17
C THR A 321 -26.56 0.18 12.24
N LEU A 322 -25.45 -0.49 11.94
CA LEU A 322 -24.10 0.12 11.96
C LEU A 322 -23.97 1.24 10.93
N LEU A 323 -24.39 0.96 9.69
CA LEU A 323 -24.31 1.92 8.58
C LEU A 323 -25.28 3.09 8.79
N SER A 324 -26.51 2.81 9.26
CA SER A 324 -27.51 3.84 9.57
C SER A 324 -27.04 4.79 10.68
N THR A 325 -26.40 4.25 11.72
CA THR A 325 -25.78 5.07 12.78
C THR A 325 -24.71 6.01 12.22
N HIS A 326 -23.87 5.52 11.30
CA HIS A 326 -22.82 6.34 10.67
C HIS A 326 -23.39 7.37 9.69
N ARG A 327 -24.43 7.03 8.91
CA ARG A 327 -25.16 8.00 8.07
C ARG A 327 -25.71 9.14 8.92
N LEU A 328 -26.37 8.81 10.03
CA LEU A 328 -26.90 9.84 10.91
C LEU A 328 -25.79 10.68 11.53
N THR A 329 -24.67 10.08 11.91
CA THR A 329 -23.50 10.80 12.43
C THR A 329 -22.97 11.80 11.39
N ALA A 330 -22.89 11.41 10.12
CA ALA A 330 -22.48 12.28 9.01
C ALA A 330 -23.49 13.42 8.78
N LEU A 331 -24.80 13.12 8.76
CA LEU A 331 -25.86 14.13 8.65
C LEU A 331 -25.82 15.12 9.81
N ALA A 332 -25.67 14.63 11.04
CA ALA A 332 -25.58 15.42 12.25
C ALA A 332 -24.36 16.35 12.22
N ALA A 333 -23.20 15.84 11.78
CA ALA A 333 -21.99 16.63 11.61
C ALA A 333 -22.21 17.76 10.59
N SER A 334 -22.82 17.46 9.43
CA SER A 334 -23.15 18.46 8.41
C SER A 334 -24.12 19.55 8.91
N ALA A 335 -25.07 19.15 9.77
CA ALA A 335 -26.04 20.03 10.40
C ALA A 335 -25.44 20.85 11.56
N GLY A 336 -24.22 20.56 12.01
CA GLY A 336 -23.57 21.20 13.16
C GLY A 336 -24.13 20.74 14.51
N VAL A 337 -24.73 19.55 14.55
CA VAL A 337 -25.13 18.89 15.78
C VAL A 337 -23.88 18.34 16.47
N THR A 338 -23.79 18.51 17.79
CA THR A 338 -22.66 18.06 18.62
C THR A 338 -23.00 16.78 19.40
N GLU A 339 -24.27 16.53 19.67
CA GLU A 339 -24.75 15.36 20.40
C GLU A 339 -26.18 15.01 19.98
N ILE A 340 -26.46 13.71 19.78
CA ILE A 340 -27.79 13.15 19.56
C ILE A 340 -28.06 12.16 20.69
N SER A 341 -29.14 12.38 21.42
CA SER A 341 -29.61 11.47 22.47
C SER A 341 -31.05 11.07 22.18
N CYS A 342 -31.25 9.78 21.93
CA CYS A 342 -32.56 9.22 21.67
C CYS A 342 -33.07 8.51 22.93
N GLY A 343 -34.21 8.98 23.43
CA GLY A 343 -34.94 8.34 24.50
C GLY A 343 -36.29 7.81 23.99
N PRO A 344 -36.97 6.96 24.77
CA PRO A 344 -38.21 6.28 24.36
C PRO A 344 -39.42 7.19 24.09
N LYS A 345 -39.31 8.51 24.31
CA LYS A 345 -40.40 9.48 24.10
C LYS A 345 -39.98 10.69 23.26
N ALA A 346 -38.68 10.89 23.07
CA ALA A 346 -38.16 12.09 22.42
C ALA A 346 -36.70 11.91 22.03
N THR A 347 -36.31 12.58 20.96
CA THR A 347 -34.93 12.70 20.51
C THR A 347 -34.43 14.12 20.74
N ALA A 348 -33.29 14.25 21.41
CA ALA A 348 -32.64 15.53 21.67
C ALA A 348 -31.41 15.71 20.78
N PHE A 349 -31.39 16.80 20.02
CA PHE A 349 -30.25 17.25 19.23
C PHE A 349 -29.60 18.45 19.92
N ARG A 350 -28.32 18.34 20.27
CA ARG A 350 -27.55 19.43 20.85
C ARG A 350 -26.73 20.12 19.76
N PHE A 351 -26.64 21.44 19.83
CA PHE A 351 -25.82 22.26 18.93
C PHE A 351 -24.77 23.01 19.73
N ASP A 352 -23.82 23.66 19.05
CA ASP A 352 -23.00 24.69 19.68
C ASP A 352 -23.85 25.93 20.04
N ALA A 353 -23.38 26.73 21.00
CA ALA A 353 -24.13 27.86 21.55
C ALA A 353 -24.51 28.93 20.49
N GLU A 354 -23.63 29.17 19.52
CA GLU A 354 -23.84 30.19 18.49
C GLU A 354 -24.88 29.73 17.46
N ARG A 355 -24.81 28.46 17.06
CA ARG A 355 -25.70 27.83 16.10
C ARG A 355 -27.07 27.54 16.70
N ALA A 356 -27.15 27.16 17.98
CA ALA A 356 -28.42 27.05 18.71
C ALA A 356 -29.17 28.39 18.74
N LYS A 357 -28.46 29.50 18.96
CA LYS A 357 -29.05 30.85 18.95
C LYS A 357 -29.57 31.25 17.57
N ARG A 358 -28.83 30.90 16.50
CA ARG A 358 -29.27 31.16 15.11
C ARG A 358 -30.46 30.30 14.71
N LEU A 359 -30.45 29.01 15.05
CA LEU A 359 -31.49 28.05 14.69
C LEU A 359 -32.79 28.28 15.48
N SER A 360 -32.73 28.60 16.76
CA SER A 360 -33.94 28.91 17.56
C SER A 360 -34.67 30.17 17.08
N ALA A 361 -33.98 31.10 16.40
CA ALA A 361 -34.61 32.25 15.76
C ALA A 361 -35.38 31.91 14.47
N HIS A 362 -35.07 30.79 13.81
CA HIS A 362 -35.66 30.39 12.52
C HIS A 362 -36.59 29.16 12.64
N LEU A 363 -36.38 28.30 13.64
CA LEU A 363 -37.19 27.12 13.92
C LEU A 363 -38.09 27.39 15.12
N SER A 364 -39.30 27.89 14.85
CA SER A 364 -40.33 28.15 15.86
C SER A 364 -40.77 26.86 16.57
N ALA A 365 -41.17 26.99 17.84
CA ALA A 365 -41.73 25.88 18.60
C ALA A 365 -43.03 25.38 17.94
N SER A 366 -43.16 24.06 17.83
CA SER A 366 -44.34 23.33 17.34
C SER A 366 -44.78 22.38 18.46
N PRO A 367 -46.03 21.88 18.52
CA PRO A 367 -46.43 20.86 19.49
C PRO A 367 -45.42 19.70 19.63
N ASP A 368 -44.78 19.30 18.52
CA ASP A 368 -43.84 18.16 18.50
C ASP A 368 -42.37 18.58 18.67
N ARG A 369 -42.06 19.88 18.86
CA ARG A 369 -40.69 20.41 18.88
C ARG A 369 -40.52 21.54 19.88
N ARG A 370 -39.64 21.33 20.87
CA ARG A 370 -39.33 22.32 21.90
C ARG A 370 -37.84 22.58 22.00
N TRP A 371 -37.46 23.83 22.23
CA TRP A 371 -36.09 24.22 22.54
C TRP A 371 -35.87 24.23 24.06
N SER A 372 -34.73 23.70 24.50
CA SER A 372 -34.26 23.78 25.88
C SER A 372 -32.77 24.14 25.84
N GLN A 373 -32.45 25.41 26.06
CA GLN A 373 -31.09 25.96 25.95
C GLN A 373 -30.46 25.64 24.58
N GLU A 374 -29.36 24.88 24.56
CA GLU A 374 -28.62 24.48 23.36
C GLU A 374 -29.21 23.23 22.66
N ARG A 375 -30.37 22.75 23.12
CA ARG A 375 -30.97 21.49 22.66
C ARG A 375 -32.31 21.72 21.97
N LEU A 376 -32.46 21.11 20.80
CA LEU A 376 -33.75 20.90 20.15
C LEU A 376 -34.26 19.52 20.54
N ILE A 377 -35.41 19.47 21.21
CA ILE A 377 -36.08 18.23 21.58
C ILE A 377 -37.26 18.04 20.63
N VAL A 378 -37.24 16.93 19.90
CA VAL A 378 -38.32 16.51 19.01
C VAL A 378 -39.03 15.35 19.69
N GLU A 379 -40.34 15.50 19.93
CA GLU A 379 -41.17 14.41 20.45
C GLU A 379 -41.42 13.44 19.30
N THR A 380 -40.91 12.22 19.45
CA THR A 380 -41.06 11.15 18.47
C THR A 380 -42.14 10.19 18.95
N ALA A 381 -43.19 10.02 18.15
CA ALA A 381 -44.15 8.94 18.29
C ALA A 381 -43.75 7.83 17.30
N ALA A 382 -42.98 6.82 17.73
CA ALA A 382 -42.95 5.45 17.14
C ALA A 382 -41.88 4.55 17.80
N ASP A 383 -42.17 3.25 17.79
CA ASP A 383 -41.53 2.12 18.46
C ASP A 383 -40.24 1.56 17.80
N GLU A 384 -39.56 2.27 16.91
CA GLU A 384 -38.29 1.80 16.30
C GLU A 384 -37.23 2.92 16.20
N PRO A 385 -35.93 2.59 16.36
CA PRO A 385 -34.82 3.52 16.58
C PRO A 385 -34.47 4.45 15.41
#